data_AF-A0A803TJR7-F1
#
_entry.id   AF-A0A803TJR7-F1
#
_cell.length_a   1.000
_cell.length_b   1.000
_cell.length_c   1.000
_cell.angle_alpha   90.00
_cell.angle_beta   90.00
_cell.angle_gamma   90.00
#
_symmetry.space_group_name_H-M   'P 1'
#
loop_
_entity.id
_entity.type
_entity.pdbx_description
1 polymer ?
#
loop_
_entity_poly.entity_id
_entity_poly.type
_entity_poly.pdbx_seq_one_letter_code
_entity_poly.pdbx_strand_id
1 'polypeptide(L)' 'ITFFCLQVTFEDVSVDFSEEEWALLDPSQKALHQQVMEENLGIVSSLGKAPLCL' A
#
# COMPACT_ATOMS: atom_id res chain seq x y z
N ILE A 1 12.34 21.71 16.95
CA ILE A 1 11.57 21.28 15.77
C ILE A 1 11.78 19.78 15.68
N THR A 2 10.81 19.00 16.12
CA THR A 2 10.96 17.53 16.15
C THR A 2 10.77 17.01 14.73
N PHE A 3 11.83 16.43 14.16
CA PHE A 3 11.77 15.67 12.90
C PHE A 3 11.09 14.33 13.19
N PHE A 4 9.99 14.04 12.50
CA PHE A 4 9.43 12.69 12.42
C PHE A 4 9.89 12.09 11.09
N CYS A 5 10.85 11.16 11.10
CA CYS A 5 11.09 10.29 9.94
C CYS A 5 10.02 9.17 10.02
N LEU A 6 8.79 9.48 9.57
CA LEU A 6 7.71 8.50 9.46
C LEU A 6 8.02 7.58 8.28
N GLN A 7 8.46 6.36 8.59
CA GLN A 7 8.65 5.32 7.59
C GLN A 7 7.27 4.85 7.13
N VAL A 8 6.96 5.07 5.85
CA VAL A 8 5.75 4.52 5.23
C VAL A 8 5.94 3.02 5.08
N THR A 9 5.03 2.25 5.64
CA THR A 9 4.96 0.79 5.53
C THR A 9 3.89 0.38 4.52
N PHE A 10 3.85 -0.90 4.15
CA PHE A 10 2.86 -1.37 3.20
C PHE A 10 1.45 -1.31 3.81
N GLU A 11 1.35 -1.57 5.10
CA GLU A 11 0.15 -1.49 5.91
C GLU A 11 -0.45 -0.07 5.93
N ASP A 12 0.35 0.98 5.73
CA ASP A 12 -0.14 2.36 5.65
C ASP A 12 -0.86 2.66 4.32
N VAL A 13 -0.68 1.80 3.30
CA VAL A 13 -1.19 2.01 1.93
C VAL A 13 -1.97 0.81 1.39
N SER A 14 -2.11 -0.27 2.17
CA SER A 14 -2.95 -1.41 1.80
C SER A 14 -4.42 -1.10 2.11
N VAL A 15 -5.29 -1.69 1.30
CA VAL A 15 -6.73 -1.70 1.57
C VAL A 15 -7.13 -3.16 1.61
N ASP A 16 -7.61 -3.62 2.75
CA ASP A 16 -8.02 -5.00 2.95
C ASP A 16 -9.54 -5.11 2.93
N PHE A 17 -10.03 -6.15 2.25
CA PHE A 17 -11.43 -6.53 2.28
C PHE A 17 -11.60 -7.74 3.19
N SER A 18 -12.69 -7.77 3.96
CA SER A 18 -13.13 -9.01 4.59
C SER A 18 -13.52 -10.06 3.53
N GLU A 19 -13.63 -11.33 3.92
CA GLU A 19 -14.05 -12.40 2.99
C GLU A 19 -15.43 -12.13 2.39
N GLU A 20 -16.34 -11.57 3.19
CA GLU A 20 -17.71 -11.22 2.78
C GLU A 20 -17.71 -10.06 1.78
N GLU A 21 -16.93 -9.01 2.02
CA GLU A 21 -16.78 -7.88 1.10
C GLU A 21 -16.10 -8.32 -0.20
N TRP A 22 -15.04 -9.14 -0.10
CA TRP A 22 -14.34 -9.69 -1.25
C TRP A 22 -15.26 -10.57 -2.11
N ALA A 23 -16.17 -11.33 -1.52
CA ALA A 23 -17.13 -12.14 -2.26
C ALA A 23 -18.11 -11.30 -3.09
N LEU A 24 -18.42 -10.07 -2.65
CA LEU A 24 -19.35 -9.15 -3.33
C LEU A 24 -18.72 -8.35 -4.47
N LEU A 25 -17.38 -8.28 -4.55
CA LEU A 25 -16.70 -7.56 -5.62
C LEU A 25 -16.87 -8.27 -6.97
N ASP A 26 -17.05 -7.46 -8.01
CA ASP A 26 -17.01 -7.97 -9.37
C ASP A 26 -15.56 -8.34 -9.79
N PRO A 27 -15.38 -9.19 -10.82
CA PRO A 27 -14.06 -9.61 -11.26
C PRO A 27 -13.11 -8.47 -11.64
N SER A 28 -13.64 -7.34 -12.15
CA SER A 28 -12.81 -6.19 -12.53
C SER A 28 -12.30 -5.43 -11.31
N GLN A 29 -13.11 -5.34 -10.25
CA GLN A 29 -12.70 -4.77 -8.97
C GLN A 29 -11.63 -5.61 -8.28
N LYS A 30 -11.73 -6.94 -8.32
CA LYS A 30 -10.68 -7.85 -7.78
C LYS A 30 -9.37 -7.71 -8.53
N ALA A 31 -9.43 -7.66 -9.86
CA ALA A 31 -8.25 -7.45 -10.70
C ALA A 31 -7.60 -6.08 -10.43
N LEU A 32 -8.41 -5.03 -10.29
CA LEU A 32 -7.92 -3.71 -9.95
C LEU A 32 -7.28 -3.66 -8.56
N HIS A 33 -7.90 -4.28 -7.56
CA HIS A 33 -7.34 -4.37 -6.21
C HIS A 33 -5.96 -5.05 -6.23
N GLN A 34 -5.83 -6.18 -6.92
CA GLN A 34 -4.56 -6.87 -7.06
C GLN A 34 -3.49 -5.97 -7.72
N GLN A 35 -3.83 -5.31 -8.83
CA GLN A 35 -2.90 -4.40 -9.52
C GLN A 35 -2.43 -3.26 -8.59
N VAL A 36 -3.37 -2.63 -7.88
CA VAL A 36 -3.05 -1.51 -6.98
C VAL A 36 -2.19 -1.97 -5.81
N MET A 37 -2.45 -3.16 -5.24
CA MET A 37 -1.62 -3.70 -4.16
C MET A 37 -0.21 -4.06 -4.64
N GLU A 38 -0.05 -4.59 -5.86
CA GLU A 38 1.25 -4.86 -6.47
C GLU A 38 2.05 -3.56 -6.71
N GLU A 39 1.40 -2.51 -7.24
CA GLU A 39 2.02 -1.20 -7.42
C GLU A 39 2.41 -0.55 -6.08
N ASN A 40 1.52 -0.58 -5.09
CA ASN A 40 1.78 -0.03 -3.75
C ASN A 40 2.97 -0.74 -3.07
N LEU A 41 3.04 -2.07 -3.15
CA LEU A 41 4.17 -2.82 -2.62
C LEU A 41 5.49 -2.44 -3.30
N GLY A 42 5.48 -2.26 -4.62
CA GLY A 42 6.62 -1.78 -5.38
C GLY A 42 7.07 -0.37 -4.96
N ILE A 43 6.11 0.54 -4.78
CA ILE A 43 6.35 1.92 -4.35
C ILE A 43 6.95 1.95 -2.94
N VAL A 44 6.34 1.27 -1.97
CA VAL A 44 6.84 1.21 -0.58
C VAL A 44 8.23 0.58 -0.53
N SER A 45 8.47 -0.48 -1.30
CA SER A 45 9.80 -1.10 -1.44
C SER A 45 10.84 -0.14 -2.05
N SER A 46 10.40 0.77 -2.92
CA SER A 46 11.27 1.76 -3.57
C SER A 46 11.57 2.99 -2.70
N LEU A 47 10.66 3.34 -1.77
CA LEU A 47 10.79 4.48 -0.85
C LEU A 47 11.93 4.28 0.17
N GLY A 48 12.40 3.05 0.36
CA GLY A 48 13.59 2.71 1.17
C GLY A 48 14.95 3.20 0.62
N LYS A 49 14.97 4.18 -0.31
CA LYS A 49 16.19 4.69 -0.96
C LYS A 49 16.42 6.20 -0.84
N ALA A 50 15.58 6.95 -0.13
CA ALA A 50 15.83 8.38 0.09
C ALA A 50 16.54 8.59 1.45
N PRO A 51 17.85 8.92 1.48
CA PRO A 51 18.47 9.47 2.68
C PRO A 51 18.05 10.94 2.76
N LEU A 52 16.88 11.22 3.31
CA LEU A 52 16.50 12.58 3.70
C LEU A 52 16.00 12.58 5.14
N CYS A 53 16.85 12.10 6.05
CA CYS A 53 16.95 12.73 7.36
C CYS A 53 18.24 13.61 7.27
N LEU A 54 18.11 14.94 7.34
CA LEU A 54 19.23 15.87 7.56
C LEU A 54 19.52 15.97 9.06
#